data_AF-A0A1G4QAK7-F1
#
_entry.id   AF-A0A1G4QAK7-F1
#
_cell.length_a   1.000
_cell.length_b   1.000
_cell.length_c   1.000
_cell.angle_alpha   90.00
_cell.angle_beta   90.00
_cell.angle_gamma   90.00
#
_symmetry.space_group_name_H-M   'P 1'
#
loop_
_entity.id
_entity.type
_entity.pdbx_description
1 polymer ?
#
loop_
_entity_poly.entity_id
_entity_poly.type
_entity_poly.pdbx_seq_one_letter_code
_entity_poly.pdbx_strand_id
1 'polypeptide(L)'
;MNYNNFFSRKDALSKLKLSAVEYFVLGDVKHAISELINNSTKDKNCNFTLSLFENYNEKCFDKFFVRLGSNRAKQLINLFRKIKTRISDSMFETEVFLLYLRIEDEDMCLVNLMYCDCEGKDNCFGCMEPTLDQQFKNIRKMLILKLEDFGIFI
;
A
#
# COMPACT_ATOMS: atom_id res chain seq x y z
N MET A 1 5.53 20.03 -16.02
CA MET A 1 5.76 18.87 -15.13
C MET A 1 6.97 18.11 -15.64
N ASN A 2 8.01 17.94 -14.80
CA ASN A 2 9.30 17.38 -15.21
C ASN A 2 9.30 15.86 -14.98
N TYR A 3 8.97 15.08 -16.01
CA TYR A 3 8.85 13.61 -15.98
C TYR A 3 10.20 12.87 -15.80
N ASN A 4 11.31 13.60 -15.67
CA ASN A 4 12.65 13.05 -15.83
C ASN A 4 13.24 12.38 -14.57
N ASN A 5 12.61 12.52 -13.40
CA ASN A 5 13.07 11.83 -12.18
C ASN A 5 12.45 10.43 -11.99
N PHE A 6 11.42 10.06 -12.76
CA PHE A 6 10.76 8.75 -12.61
C PHE A 6 11.65 7.59 -13.07
N PHE A 7 12.44 7.82 -14.12
CA PHE A 7 13.32 6.83 -14.73
C PHE A 7 14.69 6.69 -14.05
N SER A 8 15.01 7.54 -13.06
CA SER A 8 16.29 7.47 -12.34
C SER A 8 16.32 6.39 -11.25
N ARG A 9 15.17 5.87 -10.80
CA ARG A 9 15.12 4.69 -9.89
C ARG A 9 15.29 3.35 -10.62
N LYS A 10 16.34 3.25 -11.43
CA LYS A 10 16.98 1.96 -11.69
C LYS A 10 17.79 1.59 -10.44
N ASP A 11 17.23 0.87 -9.46
CA ASP A 11 18.09 -0.03 -8.64
C ASP A 11 17.43 -1.04 -7.68
N ALA A 12 16.14 -0.91 -7.29
CA ALA A 12 15.51 -1.93 -6.44
C ALA A 12 14.42 -2.71 -7.19
N LEU A 13 13.52 -1.99 -7.85
CA LEU A 13 12.34 -2.54 -8.52
C LEU A 13 12.65 -3.24 -9.85
N SER A 14 13.85 -3.07 -10.42
CA SER A 14 14.28 -3.77 -11.64
C SER A 14 14.25 -5.30 -11.45
N LYS A 15 14.50 -5.77 -10.23
CA LYS A 15 14.42 -7.19 -9.84
C LYS A 15 13.03 -7.79 -10.03
N LEU A 16 12.00 -6.97 -10.07
CA LEU A 16 10.61 -7.41 -10.25
C LEU A 16 10.24 -7.68 -11.70
N LYS A 17 11.08 -7.29 -12.68
CA LYS A 17 10.84 -7.50 -14.12
C LYS A 17 9.43 -7.05 -14.53
N LEU A 18 9.02 -5.87 -14.08
CA LEU A 18 7.70 -5.31 -14.37
C LEU A 18 7.60 -4.88 -15.84
N SER A 19 6.42 -5.03 -16.42
CA SER A 19 6.08 -4.42 -17.71
C SER A 19 5.97 -2.90 -17.58
N ALA A 20 5.97 -2.18 -18.70
CA ALA A 20 5.79 -0.73 -18.71
C ALA A 20 4.49 -0.29 -18.03
N VAL A 21 3.40 -1.05 -18.24
CA VAL A 21 2.10 -0.79 -17.60
C VAL A 21 2.17 -1.00 -16.09
N GLU A 22 2.81 -2.07 -15.63
CA GLU A 22 2.99 -2.33 -14.20
C GLU A 22 3.87 -1.27 -13.53
N TYR A 23 4.90 -0.77 -14.21
CA TYR A 23 5.70 0.36 -13.73
C TYR A 23 4.89 1.65 -13.60
N PHE A 24 4.01 1.92 -14.57
CA PHE A 24 3.15 3.10 -14.54
C PHE A 24 2.19 3.06 -13.34
N VAL A 25 1.51 1.91 -13.15
CA VAL A 25 0.59 1.73 -12.02
C VAL A 25 1.32 1.83 -10.68
N LEU A 26 2.49 1.21 -10.56
CA LEU A 26 3.30 1.35 -9.35
C LEU A 26 3.71 2.81 -9.10
N GLY A 27 3.92 3.56 -10.18
CA GLY A 27 4.18 4.97 -10.13
C GLY A 27 3.00 5.79 -9.63
N ASP A 28 1.80 5.48 -10.10
CA ASP A 28 0.55 6.07 -9.61
C ASP A 28 0.35 5.81 -8.12
N VAL A 29 0.67 4.60 -7.63
CA VAL A 29 0.58 4.26 -6.20
C VAL A 29 1.50 5.17 -5.37
N LYS A 30 2.76 5.33 -5.80
CA LYS A 30 3.71 6.23 -5.12
C LYS A 30 3.27 7.69 -5.14
N HIS A 31 2.68 8.12 -6.26
CA HIS A 31 2.18 9.47 -6.39
C HIS A 31 1.01 9.72 -5.43
N ALA A 32 0.06 8.79 -5.34
CA ALA A 32 -1.06 8.88 -4.40
C ALA A 32 -0.59 8.98 -2.94
N ILE A 33 0.41 8.18 -2.52
CA ILE A 33 1.02 8.29 -1.18
C ILE A 33 1.65 9.68 -0.98
N SER A 34 2.38 10.17 -1.98
CA SER A 34 3.05 11.47 -1.91
C SER A 34 2.04 12.62 -1.79
N GLU A 35 0.92 12.56 -2.50
CA GLU A 35 -0.18 13.52 -2.38
C GLU A 35 -0.84 13.47 -1.00
N LEU A 36 -1.08 12.27 -0.46
CA LEU A 36 -1.62 12.08 0.90
C LEU A 36 -0.73 12.78 1.96
N ILE A 37 0.59 12.62 1.85
CA ILE A 37 1.57 13.27 2.75
C ILE A 37 1.61 14.79 2.54
N ASN A 38 1.61 15.24 1.29
CA ASN A 38 1.65 16.67 0.99
C ASN A 38 0.38 17.40 1.45
N ASN A 39 -0.76 16.71 1.46
CA ASN A 39 -2.03 17.28 1.91
C ASN A 39 -2.11 17.30 3.45
N SER A 40 -1.64 16.24 4.12
CA SER A 40 -1.61 16.21 5.60
C SER A 40 -0.69 17.29 6.19
N THR A 41 0.43 17.60 5.53
CA THR A 41 1.37 18.65 5.97
C THR A 41 0.84 20.08 5.76
N LYS A 42 -0.08 20.29 4.82
CA LYS A 42 -0.72 21.60 4.59
C LYS A 42 -1.87 21.88 5.55
N ASP A 43 -2.56 20.83 6.00
CA ASP A 43 -3.65 20.96 6.96
C ASP A 43 -3.11 21.03 8.40
N LYS A 44 -2.72 22.23 8.82
CA LYS A 44 -2.24 22.51 10.20
C LYS A 44 -3.28 22.23 11.30
N ASN A 45 -4.53 21.91 10.95
CA ASN A 45 -5.60 21.67 11.91
C ASN A 45 -5.79 20.18 12.26
N CYS A 46 -5.28 19.25 11.45
CA CYS A 46 -5.40 17.81 11.68
C CYS A 46 -4.08 17.21 12.19
N ASN A 47 -3.79 17.41 13.48
CA ASN A 47 -2.60 16.83 14.12
C ASN A 47 -2.51 15.29 13.99
N PHE A 48 -3.65 14.59 13.88
CA PHE A 48 -3.69 13.13 13.74
C PHE A 48 -3.11 12.62 12.43
N THR A 49 -3.33 13.31 11.31
CA THR A 49 -2.77 12.90 10.01
C THR A 49 -1.28 13.15 9.95
N LEU A 50 -0.78 14.21 10.61
CA LEU A 50 0.66 14.51 10.62
C LEU A 50 1.46 13.35 11.25
N SER A 51 0.99 12.84 12.40
CA SER A 51 1.65 11.73 13.11
C SER A 51 1.68 10.41 12.32
N LEU A 52 0.74 10.19 11.40
CA LEU A 52 0.72 8.99 10.55
C LEU A 52 1.81 8.99 9.47
N PHE A 53 2.40 10.15 9.16
CA PHE A 53 3.40 10.28 8.10
C PHE A 53 4.77 10.75 8.63
N GLU A 54 4.91 11.01 9.93
CA GLU A 54 6.17 11.47 10.54
C GLU A 54 7.33 10.48 10.33
N ASN A 55 7.02 9.18 10.24
CA ASN A 55 8.00 8.11 10.03
C ASN A 55 8.04 7.60 8.58
N TYR A 56 7.40 8.30 7.64
CA TYR A 56 7.35 7.85 6.26
C TYR A 56 8.76 7.76 5.67
N ASN A 57 9.15 6.54 5.31
CA ASN A 57 10.33 6.28 4.52
C ASN A 57 9.91 5.76 3.15
N GLU A 58 10.15 6.56 2.12
CA GLU A 58 9.83 6.21 0.73
C GLU A 58 10.45 4.87 0.28
N LYS A 59 11.52 4.43 0.97
CA LYS A 59 12.16 3.13 0.71
C LYS A 59 11.35 1.94 1.24
N CYS A 60 10.43 2.11 2.18
CA CYS A 60 9.62 1.03 2.74
C CYS A 60 8.75 0.37 1.67
N PHE A 61 8.13 1.19 0.83
CA PHE A 61 7.31 0.71 -0.28
C PHE A 61 8.14 -0.14 -1.28
N ASP A 62 9.29 0.38 -1.72
CA ASP A 62 10.15 -0.34 -2.66
C ASP A 62 10.69 -1.64 -2.04
N LYS A 63 11.05 -1.61 -0.75
CA LYS A 63 11.52 -2.79 0.00
C LYS A 63 10.42 -3.85 0.11
N PHE A 64 9.18 -3.46 0.39
CA PHE A 64 8.04 -4.38 0.48
C PHE A 64 7.81 -5.13 -0.84
N PHE A 65 7.68 -4.40 -1.96
CA PHE A 65 7.46 -5.03 -3.26
C PHE A 65 8.64 -5.90 -3.69
N VAL A 66 9.88 -5.49 -3.40
CA VAL A 66 11.07 -6.33 -3.65
C VAL A 66 11.05 -7.61 -2.83
N ARG A 67 10.70 -7.54 -1.54
CA ARG A 67 10.60 -8.72 -0.65
C ARG A 67 9.52 -9.70 -1.11
N LEU A 68 8.38 -9.20 -1.60
CA LEU A 68 7.32 -10.05 -2.18
C LEU A 68 7.80 -10.88 -3.38
N GLY A 69 8.79 -10.37 -4.11
CA GLY A 69 9.27 -10.96 -5.35
C GLY A 69 8.32 -10.73 -6.53
N SER A 70 8.83 -10.98 -7.73
CA SER A 70 8.19 -10.60 -9.01
C SER A 70 6.74 -11.05 -9.12
N ASN A 71 6.45 -12.34 -8.89
CA ASN A 71 5.12 -12.90 -9.14
C ASN A 71 4.05 -12.28 -8.22
N ARG A 72 4.35 -12.13 -6.92
CA ARG A 72 3.40 -11.58 -5.93
C ARG A 72 3.24 -10.08 -6.09
N ALA A 73 4.33 -9.36 -6.33
CA ALA A 73 4.30 -7.93 -6.64
C ALA A 73 3.38 -7.63 -7.83
N LYS A 74 3.55 -8.37 -8.93
CA LYS A 74 2.72 -8.21 -10.14
C LYS A 74 1.25 -8.50 -9.89
N GLN A 75 0.93 -9.49 -9.05
CA GLN A 75 -0.46 -9.77 -8.68
C GLN A 75 -1.09 -8.55 -7.99
N LEU A 76 -0.43 -7.98 -6.99
CA LEU A 76 -0.95 -6.79 -6.30
C LEU A 76 -1.06 -5.58 -7.24
N ILE A 77 -0.03 -5.31 -8.04
CA ILE A 77 -0.04 -4.20 -9.01
C ILE A 77 -1.20 -4.33 -10.00
N ASN A 78 -1.47 -5.55 -10.48
CA ASN A 78 -2.59 -5.79 -11.39
C ASN A 78 -3.95 -5.60 -10.72
N LEU A 79 -4.09 -5.88 -9.42
CA LEU A 79 -5.30 -5.60 -8.66
C LEU A 79 -5.53 -4.08 -8.52
N PHE A 80 -4.49 -3.33 -8.14
CA PHE A 80 -4.54 -1.87 -8.11
C PHE A 80 -4.91 -1.27 -9.47
N ARG A 81 -4.33 -1.79 -10.56
CA ARG A 81 -4.69 -1.39 -11.92
C ARG A 81 -6.16 -1.63 -12.22
N LYS A 82 -6.71 -2.79 -11.82
CA LYS A 82 -8.14 -3.09 -12.01
C LYS A 82 -9.01 -2.12 -11.21
N ILE A 83 -8.67 -1.83 -9.96
CA ILE A 83 -9.42 -0.87 -9.12
C ILE A 83 -9.41 0.51 -9.78
N LYS A 84 -8.24 1.01 -10.17
CA LYS A 84 -8.11 2.32 -10.84
C LYS A 84 -8.92 2.40 -12.13
N THR A 85 -8.81 1.38 -12.99
CA THR A 85 -9.39 1.45 -14.35
C THR A 85 -10.85 1.00 -14.43
N ARG A 86 -11.35 0.21 -13.48
CA ARG A 86 -12.70 -0.35 -13.51
C ARG A 86 -13.63 0.20 -12.42
N ILE A 87 -13.10 0.78 -11.36
CA ILE A 87 -13.90 1.39 -10.28
C ILE A 87 -13.78 2.92 -10.37
N SER A 88 -12.70 3.49 -9.84
CA SER A 88 -12.41 4.92 -9.90
C SER A 88 -11.01 5.25 -9.38
N ASP A 89 -10.51 6.45 -9.70
CA ASP A 89 -9.29 6.99 -9.11
C ASP A 89 -9.43 7.20 -7.59
N SER A 90 -10.59 7.65 -7.10
CA SER A 90 -10.83 7.85 -5.66
C SER A 90 -10.77 6.55 -4.84
N MET A 91 -11.30 5.45 -5.41
CA MET A 91 -11.21 4.13 -4.77
C MET A 91 -9.78 3.60 -4.83
N PHE A 92 -9.09 3.81 -5.94
CA PHE A 92 -7.66 3.50 -6.03
C PHE A 92 -6.85 4.22 -4.95
N GLU A 93 -7.03 5.53 -4.78
CA GLU A 93 -6.33 6.32 -3.75
C GLU A 93 -6.65 5.82 -2.34
N THR A 94 -7.92 5.47 -2.06
CA THR A 94 -8.35 4.91 -0.77
C THR A 94 -7.63 3.59 -0.48
N GLU A 95 -7.55 2.69 -1.45
CA GLU A 95 -6.88 1.39 -1.29
C GLU A 95 -5.36 1.54 -1.17
N VAL A 96 -4.78 2.54 -1.83
CA VAL A 96 -3.36 2.90 -1.67
C VAL A 96 -3.09 3.40 -0.25
N PHE A 97 -3.97 4.22 0.31
CA PHE A 97 -3.85 4.65 1.71
C PHE A 97 -3.96 3.45 2.68
N LEU A 98 -4.88 2.51 2.44
CA LEU A 98 -4.97 1.30 3.24
C LEU A 98 -3.73 0.40 3.12
N LEU A 99 -3.12 0.33 1.92
CA LEU A 99 -1.85 -0.36 1.72
C LEU A 99 -0.73 0.31 2.52
N TYR A 100 -0.66 1.64 2.48
CA TYR A 100 0.33 2.43 3.19
C TYR A 100 0.33 2.11 4.69
N LEU A 101 -0.85 2.19 5.33
CA LEU A 101 -1.02 1.87 6.75
C LEU A 101 -0.55 0.45 7.11
N ARG A 102 -0.60 -0.49 6.15
CA ARG A 102 -0.21 -1.89 6.37
C ARG A 102 1.29 -2.17 6.17
N ILE A 103 1.98 -1.35 5.37
CA ILE A 103 3.41 -1.52 5.10
C ILE A 103 4.26 -0.78 6.14
N GLU A 104 3.80 0.38 6.61
CA GLU A 104 4.49 1.15 7.64
C GLU A 104 4.39 0.49 9.03
N ASP A 105 3.40 -0.38 9.23
CA ASP A 105 3.17 -1.15 10.45
C ASP A 105 4.28 -2.16 10.79
N GLU A 106 5.31 -2.34 9.96
CA GLU A 106 6.48 -3.15 10.33
C GLU A 106 7.19 -2.59 11.59
N ASP A 107 7.04 -1.30 11.92
CA ASP A 107 7.59 -0.67 13.13
C ASP A 107 6.51 -0.07 14.08
N MET A 108 5.24 -0.01 13.66
CA MET A 108 4.16 0.71 14.38
C MET A 108 2.86 -0.10 14.35
N CYS A 109 2.54 -0.83 15.42
CA CYS A 109 1.35 -1.67 15.63
C CYS A 109 -0.04 -1.00 15.45
N LEU A 110 -0.39 -0.43 14.29
CA LEU A 110 -1.71 0.17 14.02
C LEU A 110 -2.70 -0.84 13.40
N VAL A 111 -2.23 -1.82 12.65
CA VAL A 111 -3.04 -2.88 12.02
C VAL A 111 -3.55 -3.88 13.04
N ASN A 112 -2.78 -4.11 14.12
CA ASN A 112 -3.27 -4.90 15.27
C ASN A 112 -4.51 -4.24 15.92
N LEU A 113 -4.67 -2.92 15.80
CA LEU A 113 -5.83 -2.21 16.35
C LEU A 113 -7.11 -2.38 15.51
N MET A 114 -6.97 -2.61 14.19
CA MET A 114 -8.11 -2.69 13.26
C MET A 114 -8.58 -4.13 12.99
N TYR A 115 -7.79 -5.15 13.34
CA TYR A 115 -8.06 -6.55 12.96
C TYR A 115 -7.70 -7.64 13.99
N CYS A 116 -7.28 -7.32 15.23
CA CYS A 116 -7.24 -8.38 16.25
C CYS A 116 -8.71 -8.67 16.66
N ASP A 117 -9.29 -9.75 16.10
CA ASP A 117 -10.53 -10.41 16.54
C ASP A 117 -10.34 -11.04 17.94
N CYS A 118 -9.87 -10.26 18.90
CA CYS A 118 -9.68 -10.70 20.28
C CYS A 118 -11.00 -10.55 21.03
N GLU A 119 -11.84 -11.59 20.98
CA GLU A 119 -13.01 -11.78 21.87
C GLU A 119 -12.60 -12.02 23.35
N GLY A 120 -11.41 -11.60 23.77
CA GLY A 120 -10.87 -11.93 25.08
C GLY A 120 -10.02 -10.78 25.63
N LYS A 121 -10.37 -10.36 26.85
CA LYS A 121 -9.57 -9.48 27.70
C LYS A 121 -8.22 -10.15 27.96
N ASP A 122 -7.22 -9.92 27.11
CA ASP A 122 -5.81 -10.01 27.45
C ASP A 122 -5.00 -9.22 26.42
N ASN A 123 -3.98 -8.53 26.90
CA ASN A 123 -3.21 -7.49 26.20
C ASN A 123 -2.82 -7.87 24.76
N CYS A 124 -3.40 -7.20 23.75
CA CYS A 124 -3.10 -7.34 22.31
C CYS A 124 -1.68 -6.90 21.88
N PHE A 125 -0.74 -6.74 22.81
CA PHE A 125 0.68 -6.49 22.50
C PHE A 125 1.42 -7.74 22.01
N GLY A 126 0.75 -8.91 22.00
CA GLY A 126 1.28 -10.17 21.49
C GLY A 126 0.79 -10.57 20.09
N CYS A 127 0.07 -9.71 19.36
CA CYS A 127 -0.30 -10.01 17.97
C CYS A 127 1.01 -10.05 17.13
N MET A 128 1.55 -11.26 16.98
CA MET A 128 2.80 -11.61 16.30
C MET A 128 2.88 -10.89 14.95
N GLU A 129 4.00 -10.21 14.67
CA GLU A 129 4.20 -9.53 13.39
C GLU A 129 3.78 -10.44 12.23
N PRO A 130 2.83 -10.02 11.38
CA PRO A 130 2.34 -10.87 10.31
C PRO A 130 3.49 -11.16 9.35
N THR A 131 3.72 -12.45 9.07
CA THR A 131 4.72 -12.84 8.07
C THR A 131 4.44 -12.17 6.72
N LEU A 132 5.47 -11.96 5.91
CA LEU A 132 5.33 -11.40 4.57
C LEU A 132 4.29 -12.16 3.71
N ASP A 133 4.15 -13.47 3.90
CA ASP A 133 3.14 -14.29 3.23
C ASP A 133 1.72 -13.94 3.69
N GLN A 134 1.53 -13.74 4.99
CA GLN A 134 0.24 -13.34 5.57
C GLN A 134 -0.13 -11.92 5.13
N GLN A 135 0.81 -10.98 5.16
CA GLN A 135 0.59 -9.61 4.67
C GLN A 135 0.15 -9.64 3.20
N PHE A 136 0.86 -10.39 2.35
CA PHE A 136 0.49 -10.57 0.94
C PHE A 136 -0.93 -11.12 0.78
N LYS A 137 -1.27 -12.20 1.49
CA LYS A 137 -2.60 -12.82 1.43
C LYS A 137 -3.70 -11.86 1.88
N ASN A 138 -3.48 -11.12 2.95
CA ASN A 138 -4.43 -10.16 3.51
C ASN A 138 -4.68 -8.98 2.55
N ILE A 139 -3.61 -8.39 2.01
CA ILE A 139 -3.72 -7.30 1.01
C ILE A 139 -4.41 -7.82 -0.25
N ARG A 140 -3.97 -8.97 -0.77
CA ARG A 140 -4.58 -9.57 -1.95
C ARG A 140 -6.08 -9.84 -1.75
N LYS A 141 -6.47 -10.45 -0.63
CA LYS A 141 -7.87 -10.74 -0.30
C LYS A 141 -8.70 -9.46 -0.25
N MET A 142 -8.21 -8.42 0.42
CA MET A 142 -8.90 -7.12 0.51
C MET A 142 -9.15 -6.51 -0.88
N LEU A 143 -8.13 -6.46 -1.73
CA LEU A 143 -8.27 -5.87 -3.07
C LEU A 143 -9.21 -6.70 -3.97
N ILE A 144 -9.22 -8.04 -3.81
CA ILE A 144 -10.18 -8.92 -4.51
C ILE A 144 -11.60 -8.64 -4.02
N LEU A 145 -11.84 -8.65 -2.71
CA LEU A 145 -13.16 -8.36 -2.13
C LEU A 145 -13.67 -6.99 -2.59
N LYS A 146 -12.79 -5.97 -2.62
CA LYS A 146 -13.15 -4.64 -3.10
C LYS A 146 -13.59 -4.66 -4.57
N LEU A 147 -12.99 -5.48 -5.41
CA LEU A 147 -13.41 -5.63 -6.81
C LEU A 147 -14.73 -6.40 -6.91
N GLU A 148 -14.93 -7.43 -6.09
CA GLU A 148 -16.19 -8.19 -6.02
C GLU A 148 -17.37 -7.34 -5.54
N ASP A 149 -17.16 -6.42 -4.58
CA ASP A 149 -18.17 -5.46 -4.10
C ASP A 149 -18.75 -4.59 -5.23
N PHE A 150 -17.97 -4.39 -6.30
CA PHE A 150 -18.35 -3.62 -7.48
C PHE A 150 -18.71 -4.52 -8.68
N GLY A 151 -18.93 -5.82 -8.47
CA GLY A 151 -19.30 -6.78 -9.50
C GLY A 151 -18.17 -7.14 -10.46
N ILE A 152 -16.90 -6.90 -10.09
CA ILE A 152 -15.72 -7.19 -10.90
C ILE A 152 -15.05 -8.48 -10.42
N PHE A 153 -15.33 -9.59 -11.11
CA PHE A 153 -14.73 -10.89 -10.82
C PHE A 153 -13.33 -11.02 -11.44
N ILE A 154 -12.41 -11.73 -10.75
CA ILE A 154 -10.95 -11.73 -11.03
C ILE A 154 -10.40 -13.08 -11.41
#